data_AF-A0A1I1Z0D6-F1
#
_entry.id   AF-A0A1I1Z0D6-F1
#
_cell.length_a   1.000
_cell.length_b   1.000
_cell.length_c   1.000
_cell.angle_alpha   90.00
_cell.angle_beta   90.00
_cell.angle_gamma   90.00
#
_symmetry.space_group_name_H-M   'P 1'
#
loop_
_entity.id
_entity.type
_entity.pdbx_description
1 polymer ?
#
loop_
_entity_poly.entity_id
_entity_poly.type
_entity_poly.pdbx_seq_one_letter_code
_entity_poly.pdbx_strand_id
1 'polypeptide(L)'
;MQITLMEYASLVHLTDRYMPAQNDFSRKEEMVNDLLESLLEEQKQVRKTAIPHDYMGKRNLLKGLLNVREPAPLAVDFLNKLDTLLQTELKEKGIIDVEHLDSVSTLLPHCSFSQSDKFSLWQGDITRLGADAIVNAANKYMLGCFQPYHACIDNAIHTTAGPKLREDCNIIMSIQGEPEATGGAKITRGYNLPARFVLHTVGPIVSKGTELIEQQRADLAACYRCCLELANEIDEIRTVAFCSISTGVFGFPKPEASKIAVQTVNEWLNTHTHHFEKIIFNVFSDDDYTEYLHVFQS
;
A
#
# COMPACT_ATOMS: atom_id res chain seq x y z
N MET A 1 18.92 -0.06 -15.06
CA MET A 1 19.57 -0.05 -13.73
C MET A 1 18.57 0.50 -12.75
N GLN A 2 18.39 -0.14 -11.59
CA GLN A 2 17.45 0.33 -10.56
C GLN A 2 17.95 1.66 -9.97
N ILE A 3 17.04 2.63 -9.81
CA ILE A 3 17.37 3.96 -9.26
C ILE A 3 17.23 3.99 -7.73
N THR A 4 18.07 4.78 -7.09
CA THR A 4 18.15 5.00 -5.63
C THR A 4 17.16 6.08 -5.17
N LEU A 5 16.87 6.11 -3.86
CA LEU A 5 16.01 7.12 -3.25
C LEU A 5 16.46 8.55 -3.56
N MET A 6 17.77 8.82 -3.45
CA MET A 6 18.36 10.14 -3.69
C MET A 6 18.12 10.66 -5.11
N GLU A 7 18.02 9.77 -6.10
CA GLU A 7 17.83 10.13 -7.50
C GLU A 7 16.40 10.62 -7.80
N TYR A 8 15.39 10.18 -7.05
CA TYR A 8 13.98 10.53 -7.34
C TYR A 8 13.23 11.25 -6.22
N ALA A 9 13.71 11.25 -4.97
CA ALA A 9 12.97 11.77 -3.81
C ALA A 9 12.46 13.21 -4.00
N SER A 10 13.28 14.09 -4.59
CA SER A 10 12.90 15.49 -4.85
C SER A 10 11.84 15.63 -5.94
N LEU A 11 11.84 14.73 -6.93
CA LEU A 11 10.94 14.77 -8.09
C LEU A 11 9.51 14.34 -7.73
N VAL A 12 9.38 13.50 -6.70
CA VAL A 12 8.09 13.10 -6.12
C VAL A 12 7.74 13.86 -4.84
N HIS A 13 8.53 14.89 -4.51
CA HIS A 13 8.33 15.73 -3.32
C HIS A 13 8.21 14.92 -2.02
N LEU A 14 9.03 13.88 -1.86
CA LEU A 14 8.86 12.89 -0.80
C LEU A 14 8.94 13.49 0.61
N THR A 15 9.78 14.50 0.80
CA THR A 15 9.97 15.20 2.09
C THR A 15 8.83 16.17 2.41
N ASP A 16 8.02 16.55 1.42
CA ASP A 16 6.92 17.49 1.60
C ASP A 16 5.68 16.74 2.07
N ARG A 17 5.19 17.08 3.27
CA ARG A 17 3.94 16.52 3.78
C ARG A 17 2.78 16.88 2.85
N TYR A 18 2.13 15.88 2.28
CA TYR A 18 0.89 16.09 1.55
C TYR A 18 -0.24 16.44 2.53
N MET A 19 -0.95 17.53 2.25
CA MET A 19 -2.09 17.99 3.04
C MET A 19 -3.34 17.94 2.16
N PRO A 20 -4.14 16.86 2.23
CA PRO A 20 -5.36 16.74 1.45
C PRO A 20 -6.32 17.90 1.74
N ALA A 21 -6.98 18.41 0.71
CA ALA A 21 -8.01 19.43 0.90
C ALA A 21 -9.16 18.91 1.77
N GLN A 22 -9.62 19.72 2.72
CA GLN A 22 -10.77 19.44 3.57
C GLN A 22 -11.73 20.63 3.50
N ASN A 23 -12.37 20.78 2.34
CA ASN A 23 -13.33 21.85 2.14
C ASN A 23 -14.71 21.43 2.63
N ASP A 24 -15.53 22.40 3.01
CA ASP A 24 -16.95 22.19 3.27
C ASP A 24 -17.70 22.15 1.92
N PHE A 25 -17.47 21.06 1.16
CA PHE A 25 -18.27 20.79 -0.03
C PHE A 25 -19.60 20.18 0.40
N SER A 26 -20.65 20.51 -0.34
CA SER A 26 -21.97 19.89 -0.22
C SER A 26 -21.89 18.36 -0.34
N ARG A 27 -22.97 17.69 0.10
CA ARG A 27 -23.15 16.23 0.27
C ARG A 27 -22.30 15.38 -0.69
N LYS A 28 -21.68 14.28 -0.20
CA LYS A 28 -20.81 13.35 -0.98
C LYS A 28 -21.30 13.05 -2.40
N GLU A 29 -22.60 12.92 -2.60
CA GLU A 29 -23.19 12.67 -3.91
C GLU A 29 -22.93 13.79 -4.93
N GLU A 30 -22.98 15.05 -4.52
CA GLU A 30 -22.68 16.19 -5.39
C GLU A 30 -21.21 16.18 -5.81
N MET A 31 -20.28 15.95 -4.87
CA MET A 31 -18.86 15.76 -5.21
C MET A 31 -18.65 14.63 -6.21
N VAL A 32 -19.32 13.48 -6.01
CA VAL A 32 -19.20 12.35 -6.94
C VAL A 32 -19.75 12.70 -8.33
N ASN A 33 -20.87 13.42 -8.43
CA ASN A 33 -21.41 13.86 -9.71
C ASN A 33 -20.42 14.75 -10.47
N ASP A 34 -19.87 15.77 -9.80
CA ASP A 34 -18.90 16.71 -10.39
C ASP A 34 -17.63 15.98 -10.89
N LEU A 35 -17.12 15.06 -10.07
CA LEU A 35 -15.94 14.25 -10.41
C LEU A 35 -16.22 13.34 -11.61
N LEU A 36 -17.41 12.73 -11.67
CA LEU A 36 -17.81 11.89 -12.80
C LEU A 36 -17.95 12.70 -14.09
N GLU A 37 -18.59 13.86 -14.04
CA GLU A 37 -18.73 14.76 -15.20
C GLU A 37 -17.35 15.13 -15.75
N SER A 38 -16.44 15.56 -14.87
CA SER A 38 -15.07 15.92 -15.25
C SER A 38 -14.30 14.76 -15.93
N LEU A 39 -14.38 13.54 -15.38
CA LEU A 39 -13.69 12.38 -15.95
C LEU A 39 -14.31 11.90 -17.27
N LEU A 40 -15.63 11.97 -17.42
CA LEU A 40 -16.32 11.57 -18.64
C LEU A 40 -16.06 12.55 -19.80
N GLU A 41 -15.82 13.82 -19.48
CA GLU A 41 -15.36 14.82 -20.45
C GLU A 41 -13.91 14.59 -20.88
N GLU A 42 -13.03 14.23 -19.94
CA GLU A 42 -11.63 13.88 -20.21
C GLU A 42 -11.53 12.64 -21.12
N GLN A 43 -12.30 11.59 -20.81
CA GLN A 43 -12.18 10.29 -21.46
C GLN A 43 -13.22 10.07 -22.57
N LYS A 44 -12.91 10.54 -23.79
CA LYS A 44 -13.78 10.43 -24.97
C LYS A 44 -14.32 9.01 -25.25
N GLN A 45 -13.58 7.96 -24.87
CA GLN A 45 -13.97 6.56 -25.11
C GLN A 45 -15.08 6.05 -24.18
N VAL A 46 -15.20 6.58 -22.96
CA VAL A 46 -16.20 6.17 -21.95
C VAL A 46 -17.35 7.17 -21.80
N ARG A 47 -17.40 8.22 -22.63
CA ARG A 47 -18.47 9.24 -22.63
C ARG A 47 -19.89 8.68 -22.81
N LYS A 48 -20.03 7.44 -23.30
CA LYS A 48 -21.33 6.73 -23.46
C LYS A 48 -21.72 5.87 -22.24
N THR A 49 -20.94 5.89 -21.17
CA THR A 49 -21.22 5.12 -19.95
C THR A 49 -22.47 5.65 -19.27
N ALA A 50 -23.43 4.78 -18.98
CA ALA A 50 -24.61 5.15 -18.21
C ALA A 50 -24.20 5.46 -16.76
N ILE A 51 -24.51 6.67 -16.30
CA ILE A 51 -24.29 7.07 -14.90
C ILE A 51 -25.42 6.49 -14.05
N PRO A 52 -25.13 5.67 -13.02
CA PRO A 52 -26.15 5.16 -12.10
C PRO A 52 -26.90 6.28 -11.38
N HIS A 53 -28.13 6.01 -10.97
CA HIS A 53 -28.95 7.00 -10.26
C HIS A 53 -28.59 7.12 -8.77
N ASP A 54 -28.18 6.02 -8.14
CA ASP A 54 -27.86 5.98 -6.72
C ASP A 54 -26.39 6.34 -6.44
N TYR A 55 -26.13 6.86 -5.24
CA TYR A 55 -24.80 7.25 -4.79
C TYR A 55 -23.77 6.12 -4.89
N MET A 56 -24.13 4.90 -4.50
CA MET A 56 -23.19 3.77 -4.46
C MET A 56 -22.74 3.37 -5.87
N GLY A 57 -23.69 3.29 -6.81
CA GLY A 57 -23.41 3.06 -8.22
C GLY A 57 -22.50 4.13 -8.81
N LYS A 58 -22.80 5.42 -8.55
CA LYS A 58 -21.96 6.55 -9.00
C LYS A 58 -20.55 6.48 -8.41
N ARG A 59 -20.43 6.21 -7.11
CA ARG A 59 -19.14 6.10 -6.44
C ARG A 59 -18.33 4.93 -6.98
N ASN A 60 -18.96 3.79 -7.27
CA ASN A 60 -18.32 2.65 -7.90
C ASN A 60 -17.84 2.99 -9.32
N LEU A 61 -18.68 3.65 -10.13
CA LEU A 61 -18.28 4.12 -11.45
C LEU A 61 -17.05 5.05 -11.37
N LEU A 62 -17.06 6.01 -10.43
CA LEU A 62 -15.92 6.91 -10.21
C LEU A 62 -14.65 6.13 -9.85
N LYS A 63 -14.74 5.12 -8.96
CA LYS A 63 -13.62 4.22 -8.64
C LYS A 63 -13.11 3.52 -9.89
N GLY A 64 -14.01 2.95 -10.71
CA GLY A 64 -13.65 2.25 -11.93
C GLY A 64 -12.94 3.14 -12.95
N LEU A 65 -13.44 4.37 -13.17
CA LEU A 65 -12.85 5.33 -14.10
C LEU A 65 -11.46 5.80 -13.63
N LEU A 66 -11.31 6.12 -12.34
CA LEU A 66 -10.00 6.46 -11.77
C LEU A 66 -9.03 5.27 -11.84
N ASN A 67 -9.54 4.04 -11.68
CA ASN A 67 -8.71 2.85 -11.70
C ASN A 67 -8.04 2.60 -13.06
N VAL A 68 -8.75 2.83 -14.16
CA VAL A 68 -8.22 2.67 -15.53
C VAL A 68 -7.56 3.93 -16.08
N ARG A 69 -7.60 5.05 -15.36
CA ARG A 69 -7.02 6.31 -15.81
C ARG A 69 -5.49 6.25 -15.81
N GLU A 70 -4.87 6.55 -16.94
CA GLU A 70 -3.41 6.69 -17.07
C GLU A 70 -2.87 7.82 -16.18
N PRO A 71 -1.60 7.75 -15.75
CA PRO A 71 -0.96 8.85 -15.00
C PRO A 71 -0.91 10.11 -15.87
N ALA A 72 -1.67 11.13 -15.48
CA ALA A 72 -1.69 12.43 -16.13
C ALA A 72 -2.13 13.50 -15.12
N PRO A 73 -1.63 14.74 -15.23
CA PRO A 73 -2.00 15.82 -14.31
C PRO A 73 -3.52 16.00 -14.20
N LEU A 74 -4.00 16.29 -13.00
CA LEU A 74 -5.40 16.61 -12.72
C LEU A 74 -5.55 18.08 -12.39
N ALA A 75 -6.72 18.64 -12.74
CA ALA A 75 -7.06 20.02 -12.38
C ALA A 75 -7.10 20.16 -10.84
N VAL A 76 -6.61 21.30 -10.34
CA VAL A 76 -6.54 21.58 -8.89
C VAL A 76 -7.91 21.45 -8.23
N ASP A 77 -8.97 21.96 -8.85
CA ASP A 77 -10.33 21.87 -8.30
C ASP A 77 -10.86 20.42 -8.26
N PHE A 78 -10.49 19.61 -9.25
CA PHE A 78 -10.82 18.18 -9.26
C PHE A 78 -10.12 17.46 -8.09
N LEU A 79 -8.83 17.71 -7.92
CA LEU A 79 -8.04 17.13 -6.82
C LEU A 79 -8.60 17.54 -5.45
N ASN A 80 -8.92 18.82 -5.26
CA ASN A 80 -9.48 19.30 -3.99
C ASN A 80 -10.82 18.62 -3.63
N LYS A 81 -11.69 18.40 -4.62
CA LYS A 81 -12.96 17.68 -4.43
C LYS A 81 -12.72 16.20 -4.13
N LEU A 82 -11.81 15.56 -4.88
CA LEU A 82 -11.48 14.15 -4.67
C LEU A 82 -10.85 13.92 -3.30
N ASP A 83 -9.91 14.77 -2.89
CA ASP A 83 -9.32 14.74 -1.55
C ASP A 83 -10.39 14.88 -0.47
N THR A 84 -11.29 15.85 -0.60
CA THR A 84 -12.38 16.03 0.38
C THR A 84 -13.28 14.79 0.46
N LEU A 85 -13.62 14.18 -0.68
CA LEU A 85 -14.39 12.94 -0.73
C LEU A 85 -13.64 11.79 -0.03
N LEU A 86 -12.38 11.55 -0.37
CA LEU A 86 -11.57 10.47 0.19
C LEU A 86 -11.32 10.65 1.69
N GLN A 87 -11.05 11.88 2.15
CA GLN A 87 -10.90 12.20 3.56
C GLN A 87 -12.22 12.01 4.33
N THR A 88 -13.36 12.32 3.73
CA THR A 88 -14.67 12.06 4.34
C THR A 88 -14.92 10.56 4.49
N GLU A 89 -14.64 9.78 3.44
CA GLU A 89 -14.75 8.31 3.49
C GLU A 89 -13.78 7.69 4.51
N LEU A 90 -12.57 8.25 4.64
CA LEU A 90 -11.60 7.81 5.63
C LEU A 90 -12.09 8.06 7.07
N LYS A 91 -12.65 9.25 7.34
CA LYS A 91 -13.24 9.57 8.65
C LYS A 91 -14.38 8.62 9.01
N GLU A 92 -15.22 8.28 8.03
CA GLU A 92 -16.32 7.31 8.22
C GLU A 92 -15.82 5.87 8.48
N LYS A 93 -14.76 5.44 7.78
CA LYS A 93 -14.12 4.13 8.00
C LYS A 93 -13.40 4.05 9.36
N GLY A 94 -12.93 5.18 9.87
CA GLY A 94 -12.14 5.28 11.10
C GLY A 94 -10.69 4.84 10.89
N ILE A 95 -9.79 5.59 11.53
CA ILE A 95 -8.34 5.37 11.52
C ILE A 95 -7.98 4.48 12.71
N ILE A 96 -7.08 3.52 12.46
CA ILE A 96 -6.49 2.67 13.48
C ILE A 96 -5.16 3.26 13.89
N ASP A 97 -5.09 3.69 15.14
CA ASP A 97 -3.85 4.14 15.75
C ASP A 97 -2.96 2.94 16.07
N VAL A 98 -1.80 2.87 15.41
CA VAL A 98 -0.88 1.74 15.54
C VAL A 98 -0.16 1.73 16.88
N GLU A 99 -0.05 2.86 17.58
CA GLU A 99 0.57 2.92 18.91
C GLU A 99 -0.17 2.05 19.92
N HIS A 100 -1.50 1.99 19.79
CA HIS A 100 -2.40 1.22 20.66
C HIS A 100 -2.52 -0.26 20.30
N LEU A 101 -1.89 -0.73 19.22
CA LEU A 101 -1.87 -2.16 18.90
C LEU A 101 -0.95 -2.90 19.87
N ASP A 102 -1.46 -3.99 20.46
CA ASP A 102 -0.67 -4.83 21.35
C ASP A 102 0.54 -5.42 20.63
N SER A 103 1.65 -5.56 21.37
CA SER A 103 2.82 -6.26 20.86
C SER A 103 2.62 -7.78 20.87
N VAL A 104 3.33 -8.49 20.00
CA VAL A 104 3.36 -9.95 19.99
C VAL A 104 3.89 -10.47 21.33
N SER A 105 4.90 -9.83 21.93
CA SER A 105 5.41 -10.23 23.25
C SER A 105 4.36 -10.10 24.36
N THR A 106 3.44 -9.13 24.26
CA THR A 106 2.33 -8.94 25.20
C THR A 106 1.28 -10.03 25.04
N LEU A 107 0.91 -10.35 23.80
CA LEU A 107 -0.14 -11.34 23.48
C LEU A 107 0.36 -12.78 23.60
N LEU A 108 1.64 -13.01 23.30
CA LEU A 108 2.32 -14.30 23.25
C LEU A 108 3.65 -14.22 24.02
N PRO A 109 3.62 -14.32 25.37
CA PRO A 109 4.81 -14.14 26.21
C PRO A 109 5.93 -15.18 25.99
N HIS A 110 5.66 -16.26 25.27
CA HIS A 110 6.61 -17.32 24.95
C HIS A 110 7.15 -17.24 23.51
N CYS A 111 6.86 -16.16 22.78
CA CYS A 111 7.36 -15.94 21.43
C CYS A 111 8.89 -15.97 21.40
N SER A 112 9.45 -16.78 20.49
CA SER A 112 10.90 -17.01 20.38
C SER A 112 11.65 -15.88 19.66
N PHE A 113 10.94 -14.98 18.98
CA PHE A 113 11.53 -13.85 18.25
C PHE A 113 11.97 -12.74 19.19
N SER A 114 13.25 -12.35 19.10
CA SER A 114 13.88 -11.37 19.99
C SER A 114 13.33 -9.94 19.86
N GLN A 115 12.69 -9.62 18.73
CA GLN A 115 12.09 -8.30 18.45
C GLN A 115 10.56 -8.31 18.60
N SER A 116 10.00 -9.33 19.27
CA SER A 116 8.55 -9.51 19.42
C SER A 116 7.85 -8.40 20.22
N ASP A 117 8.59 -7.59 20.98
CA ASP A 117 8.11 -6.37 21.65
C ASP A 117 7.78 -5.24 20.65
N LYS A 118 8.44 -5.23 19.49
CA LYS A 118 8.18 -4.30 18.38
C LYS A 118 7.15 -4.81 17.39
N PHE A 119 6.82 -6.10 17.42
CA PHE A 119 5.91 -6.70 16.45
C PHE A 119 4.46 -6.57 16.89
N SER A 120 3.57 -6.26 15.97
CA SER A 120 2.12 -6.40 16.16
C SER A 120 1.53 -7.21 15.01
N LEU A 121 0.58 -8.10 15.31
CA LEU A 121 -0.23 -8.80 14.31
C LEU A 121 -1.61 -8.15 14.28
N TRP A 122 -2.02 -7.61 13.13
CA TRP A 122 -3.30 -6.93 13.01
C TRP A 122 -4.08 -7.37 11.77
N GLN A 123 -5.30 -7.86 12.00
CA GLN A 123 -6.20 -8.26 10.93
C GLN A 123 -7.13 -7.10 10.53
N GLY A 124 -7.06 -6.68 9.27
CA GLY A 124 -7.96 -5.65 8.73
C GLY A 124 -7.47 -4.96 7.47
N ASP A 125 -8.17 -3.90 7.08
CA ASP A 125 -7.85 -3.04 5.93
C ASP A 125 -6.64 -2.14 6.23
N ILE A 126 -5.48 -2.44 5.61
CA ILE A 126 -4.23 -1.69 5.80
C ILE A 126 -4.38 -0.20 5.54
N THR A 127 -5.34 0.21 4.69
CA THR A 127 -5.56 1.61 4.32
C THR A 127 -6.13 2.45 5.47
N ARG A 128 -6.44 1.83 6.61
CA ARG A 128 -6.89 2.48 7.85
C ARG A 128 -5.76 2.66 8.87
N LEU A 129 -4.60 2.03 8.69
CA LEU A 129 -3.51 2.11 9.65
C LEU A 129 -2.82 3.48 9.60
N GLY A 130 -2.85 4.19 10.74
CA GLY A 130 -2.06 5.40 10.97
C GLY A 130 -0.59 5.10 11.26
N ALA A 131 0.05 4.26 10.45
CA ALA A 131 1.50 4.02 10.51
C ALA A 131 2.26 5.11 9.73
N ASP A 132 3.56 5.26 9.94
CA ASP A 132 4.37 6.16 9.11
C ASP A 132 4.45 5.65 7.67
N ALA A 133 4.69 4.34 7.49
CA ALA A 133 4.70 3.70 6.18
C ALA A 133 3.84 2.44 6.16
N ILE A 134 3.10 2.24 5.06
CA ILE A 134 2.47 0.97 4.73
C ILE A 134 3.15 0.35 3.50
N VAL A 135 3.17 -0.97 3.40
CA VAL A 135 3.74 -1.69 2.27
C VAL A 135 2.66 -2.10 1.29
N ASN A 136 2.88 -1.79 0.02
CA ASN A 136 2.09 -2.23 -1.11
C ASN A 136 2.80 -3.38 -1.84
N ALA A 137 2.12 -4.50 -2.03
CA ALA A 137 2.54 -5.54 -2.96
C ALA A 137 2.19 -5.13 -4.39
N ALA A 138 3.12 -4.42 -5.02
CA ALA A 138 2.99 -3.87 -6.36
C ALA A 138 3.29 -4.92 -7.44
N ASN A 139 2.86 -4.62 -8.67
CA ASN A 139 3.34 -5.31 -9.87
C ASN A 139 4.60 -4.60 -10.41
N LYS A 140 5.36 -5.28 -11.29
CA LYS A 140 6.63 -4.76 -11.84
C LYS A 140 6.55 -3.40 -12.56
N TYR A 141 5.35 -2.96 -12.95
CA TYR A 141 5.17 -1.65 -13.58
C TYR A 141 4.98 -0.52 -12.57
N MET A 142 4.68 -0.83 -11.30
CA MET A 142 4.52 0.11 -10.18
C MET A 142 3.38 1.14 -10.32
N LEU A 143 2.66 1.14 -11.44
CA LEU A 143 1.57 2.08 -11.73
C LEU A 143 0.24 1.71 -11.07
N GLY A 144 0.24 0.82 -10.08
CA GLY A 144 -0.97 0.30 -9.47
C GLY A 144 -1.74 -0.70 -10.36
N CYS A 145 -2.93 -1.08 -9.91
CA CYS A 145 -3.81 -1.98 -10.63
C CYS A 145 -4.72 -1.22 -11.61
N PHE A 146 -4.84 -1.67 -12.87
CA PHE A 146 -5.74 -1.10 -13.88
C PHE A 146 -7.00 -1.94 -14.14
N GLN A 147 -7.27 -2.92 -13.28
CA GLN A 147 -8.47 -3.76 -13.37
C GLN A 147 -9.52 -3.26 -12.38
N PRO A 148 -10.65 -2.68 -12.85
CA PRO A 148 -11.70 -2.19 -11.98
C PRO A 148 -12.18 -3.27 -11.01
N TYR A 149 -12.32 -2.90 -9.74
CA TYR A 149 -12.83 -3.77 -8.67
C TYR A 149 -12.01 -5.04 -8.42
N HIS A 150 -10.77 -5.09 -8.92
CA HIS A 150 -9.89 -6.20 -8.63
C HIS A 150 -9.56 -6.22 -7.13
N ALA A 151 -9.86 -7.35 -6.48
CA ALA A 151 -9.61 -7.57 -5.05
C ALA A 151 -8.12 -7.85 -4.78
N CYS A 152 -7.27 -6.85 -5.04
CA CYS A 152 -5.85 -6.88 -4.68
C CYS A 152 -5.45 -5.66 -3.84
N ILE A 153 -4.39 -5.80 -3.04
CA ILE A 153 -3.92 -4.76 -2.14
C ILE A 153 -3.49 -3.49 -2.88
N ASP A 154 -2.90 -3.67 -4.07
CA ASP A 154 -2.47 -2.58 -4.95
C ASP A 154 -3.66 -1.71 -5.39
N ASN A 155 -4.81 -2.34 -5.71
CA ASN A 155 -6.05 -1.63 -6.02
C ASN A 155 -6.59 -0.88 -4.79
N ALA A 156 -6.59 -1.52 -3.62
CA ALA A 156 -7.10 -0.93 -2.39
C ALA A 156 -6.29 0.31 -1.95
N ILE A 157 -4.96 0.22 -2.01
CA ILE A 157 -4.03 1.30 -1.66
C ILE A 157 -4.16 2.46 -2.66
N HIS A 158 -4.04 2.21 -3.97
CA HIS A 158 -4.15 3.28 -4.98
C HIS A 158 -5.52 3.96 -4.99
N THR A 159 -6.60 3.20 -4.78
CA THR A 159 -7.96 3.77 -4.74
C THR A 159 -8.16 4.67 -3.52
N THR A 160 -7.58 4.33 -2.37
CA THR A 160 -7.72 5.11 -1.13
C THR A 160 -6.76 6.30 -1.10
N ALA A 161 -5.52 6.14 -1.59
CA ALA A 161 -4.54 7.22 -1.67
C ALA A 161 -4.93 8.29 -2.71
N GLY A 162 -5.57 7.87 -3.80
CA GLY A 162 -5.93 8.73 -4.92
C GLY A 162 -4.90 8.70 -6.07
N PRO A 163 -5.21 9.34 -7.20
CA PRO A 163 -4.46 9.23 -8.45
C PRO A 163 -3.03 9.78 -8.37
N LYS A 164 -2.73 10.70 -7.45
CA LYS A 164 -1.38 11.24 -7.25
C LYS A 164 -0.36 10.17 -6.86
N LEU A 165 -0.78 9.11 -6.17
CA LEU A 165 0.10 7.97 -5.88
C LEU A 165 0.64 7.32 -7.17
N ARG A 166 -0.24 7.17 -8.18
CA ARG A 166 0.16 6.65 -9.50
C ARG A 166 1.03 7.64 -10.27
N GLU A 167 0.80 8.94 -10.13
CA GLU A 167 1.65 9.97 -10.74
C GLU A 167 3.10 9.90 -10.22
N ASP A 168 3.29 9.78 -8.90
CA ASP A 168 4.63 9.59 -8.31
C ASP A 168 5.29 8.30 -8.82
N CYS A 169 4.57 7.18 -8.82
CA CYS A 169 5.08 5.93 -9.38
C CYS A 169 5.48 6.11 -10.86
N ASN A 170 4.69 6.83 -11.65
CA ASN A 170 4.99 7.07 -13.05
C ASN A 170 6.26 7.92 -13.23
N ILE A 171 6.48 8.93 -12.40
CA ILE A 171 7.71 9.73 -12.40
C ILE A 171 8.91 8.82 -12.12
N ILE A 172 8.85 8.03 -11.06
CA ILE A 172 9.91 7.09 -10.66
C ILE A 172 10.22 6.11 -11.81
N MET A 173 9.20 5.47 -12.38
CA MET A 173 9.38 4.47 -13.43
C MET A 173 9.84 5.09 -14.76
N SER A 174 9.43 6.32 -15.07
CA SER A 174 9.89 7.03 -16.27
C SER A 174 11.39 7.34 -16.22
N ILE A 175 11.90 7.67 -15.03
CA ILE A 175 13.34 7.91 -14.81
C ILE A 175 14.11 6.60 -14.84
N GLN A 176 13.59 5.56 -14.18
CA GLN A 176 14.22 4.24 -14.14
C GLN A 176 14.34 3.61 -15.54
N GLY A 177 13.33 3.82 -16.40
CA GLY A 177 13.33 3.39 -17.80
C GLY A 177 13.16 1.89 -18.01
N GLU A 178 13.07 1.09 -16.94
CA GLU A 178 12.84 -0.35 -16.96
C GLU A 178 11.89 -0.78 -15.84
N PRO A 179 11.18 -1.93 -15.99
CA PRO A 179 10.35 -2.46 -14.92
C PRO A 179 11.12 -2.69 -13.62
N GLU A 180 10.42 -2.55 -12.50
CA GLU A 180 10.96 -2.81 -11.18
C GLU A 180 11.26 -4.31 -11.03
N ALA A 181 12.42 -4.62 -10.45
CA ALA A 181 12.85 -6.00 -10.24
C ALA A 181 12.06 -6.66 -9.11
N THR A 182 11.80 -7.96 -9.23
CA THR A 182 11.28 -8.77 -8.12
C THR A 182 12.23 -8.67 -6.92
N GLY A 183 11.69 -8.46 -5.72
CA GLY A 183 12.47 -8.23 -4.51
C GLY A 183 12.92 -6.78 -4.31
N GLY A 184 12.76 -5.91 -5.30
CA GLY A 184 13.04 -4.48 -5.21
C GLY A 184 11.89 -3.68 -4.60
N ALA A 185 12.20 -2.47 -4.13
CA ALA A 185 11.24 -1.55 -3.53
C ALA A 185 11.48 -0.09 -3.94
N LYS A 186 10.40 0.71 -3.94
CA LYS A 186 10.39 2.17 -4.09
C LYS A 186 9.44 2.79 -3.08
N ILE A 187 9.62 4.07 -2.75
CA ILE A 187 8.76 4.76 -1.78
C ILE A 187 8.11 6.00 -2.40
N THR A 188 6.87 6.25 -2.01
CA THR A 188 6.11 7.45 -2.39
C THR A 188 5.39 8.00 -1.16
N ARG A 189 4.74 9.16 -1.31
CA ARG A 189 3.84 9.69 -0.28
C ARG A 189 2.53 8.90 -0.24
N GLY A 190 1.90 8.84 0.93
CA GLY A 190 0.61 8.15 1.12
C GLY A 190 -0.63 8.96 0.75
N TYR A 191 -0.48 10.25 0.46
CA TYR A 191 -1.56 11.13 -0.01
C TYR A 191 -2.78 11.16 0.92
N ASN A 192 -3.90 10.55 0.49
CA ASN A 192 -5.14 10.50 1.26
C ASN A 192 -5.17 9.36 2.29
N LEU A 193 -4.16 8.49 2.33
CA LEU A 193 -4.03 7.47 3.36
C LEU A 193 -3.73 8.13 4.72
N PRO A 194 -4.10 7.49 5.84
CA PRO A 194 -3.58 7.86 7.16
C PRO A 194 -2.05 7.74 7.22
N ALA A 195 -1.50 6.77 6.48
CA ALA A 195 -0.08 6.56 6.39
C ALA A 195 0.62 7.64 5.57
N ARG A 196 1.78 8.10 6.06
CA ARG A 196 2.54 9.19 5.42
C ARG A 196 3.25 8.73 4.15
N PHE A 197 3.65 7.46 4.12
CA PHE A 197 4.42 6.87 3.03
C PHE A 197 3.83 5.54 2.58
N VAL A 198 4.08 5.19 1.33
CA VAL A 198 3.81 3.86 0.76
C VAL A 198 5.11 3.29 0.23
N LEU A 199 5.52 2.15 0.76
CA LEU A 199 6.62 1.34 0.27
C LEU A 199 6.07 0.34 -0.74
N HIS A 200 6.40 0.49 -2.00
CA HIS A 200 5.97 -0.37 -3.09
C HIS A 200 7.04 -1.42 -3.36
N THR A 201 6.71 -2.70 -3.21
CA THR A 201 7.65 -3.80 -3.47
C THR A 201 7.05 -4.81 -4.45
N VAL A 202 7.90 -5.38 -5.32
CA VAL A 202 7.46 -6.36 -6.32
C VAL A 202 7.74 -7.77 -5.80
N GLY A 203 6.69 -8.45 -5.36
CA GLY A 203 6.77 -9.81 -4.86
C GLY A 203 6.93 -10.87 -5.97
N PRO A 204 7.52 -12.05 -5.66
CA PRO A 204 7.62 -13.15 -6.60
C PRO A 204 6.24 -13.74 -6.91
N ILE A 205 6.10 -14.28 -8.13
CA ILE A 205 4.91 -14.99 -8.59
C ILE A 205 5.16 -16.50 -8.49
N VAL A 206 4.22 -17.21 -7.88
CA VAL A 206 4.21 -18.67 -7.74
C VAL A 206 2.98 -19.21 -8.47
N SER A 207 3.21 -19.98 -9.53
CA SER A 207 2.13 -20.59 -10.30
C SER A 207 1.39 -21.63 -9.47
N LYS A 208 0.06 -21.71 -9.62
CA LYS A 208 -0.72 -22.74 -8.93
C LYS A 208 -0.25 -24.14 -9.34
N GLY A 209 0.00 -24.99 -8.34
CA GLY A 209 0.43 -26.37 -8.56
C GLY A 209 1.92 -26.55 -8.86
N THR A 210 2.75 -25.51 -8.72
CA THR A 210 4.20 -25.63 -8.79
C THR A 210 4.83 -25.66 -7.41
N GLU A 211 5.94 -26.38 -7.27
CA GLU A 211 6.75 -26.33 -6.05
C GLU A 211 7.48 -24.98 -5.95
N LEU A 212 7.67 -24.54 -4.70
CA LEU A 212 8.35 -23.28 -4.39
C LEU A 212 9.86 -23.46 -4.55
N ILE A 213 10.49 -22.65 -5.40
CA ILE A 213 11.93 -22.69 -5.62
C ILE A 213 12.67 -21.71 -4.70
N GLU A 214 13.96 -21.98 -4.43
CA GLU A 214 14.79 -21.15 -3.55
C GLU A 214 14.86 -19.68 -3.98
N GLN A 215 14.89 -19.41 -5.30
CA GLN A 215 14.89 -18.02 -5.79
C GLN A 215 13.63 -17.26 -5.36
N GLN A 216 12.45 -17.89 -5.40
CA GLN A 216 11.20 -17.25 -4.97
C GLN A 216 11.21 -16.95 -3.47
N ARG A 217 11.80 -17.84 -2.67
CA ARG A 217 11.98 -17.61 -1.22
C ARG A 217 12.91 -16.43 -0.96
N ALA A 218 14.04 -16.40 -1.67
CA ALA A 218 15.02 -15.32 -1.60
C ALA A 218 14.44 -13.98 -2.04
N ASP A 219 13.65 -13.95 -3.11
CA ASP A 219 12.96 -12.77 -3.64
C ASP A 219 11.91 -12.23 -2.67
N LEU A 220 11.13 -13.12 -2.03
CA LEU A 220 10.16 -12.69 -1.01
C LEU A 220 10.89 -12.08 0.20
N ALA A 221 11.96 -12.72 0.67
CA ALA A 221 12.78 -12.17 1.75
C ALA A 221 13.42 -10.83 1.34
N ALA A 222 13.83 -10.68 0.07
CA ALA A 222 14.37 -9.42 -0.44
C ALA A 222 13.33 -8.30 -0.38
N CYS A 223 12.06 -8.57 -0.66
CA CYS A 223 10.98 -7.57 -0.53
C CYS A 223 10.93 -6.95 0.88
N TYR A 224 11.00 -7.79 1.93
CA TYR A 224 11.00 -7.31 3.32
C TYR A 224 12.26 -6.51 3.64
N ARG A 225 13.44 -7.01 3.25
CA ARG A 225 14.72 -6.30 3.49
C ARG A 225 14.76 -4.95 2.80
N CYS A 226 14.44 -4.88 1.51
CA CYS A 226 14.50 -3.63 0.74
C CYS A 226 13.47 -2.61 1.25
N CYS A 227 12.29 -3.04 1.70
CA CYS A 227 11.34 -2.15 2.36
C CYS A 227 11.90 -1.59 3.68
N LEU A 228 12.54 -2.42 4.51
CA LEU A 228 13.16 -1.97 5.77
C LEU A 228 14.35 -1.05 5.53
N GLU A 229 15.21 -1.37 4.57
CA GLU A 229 16.35 -0.54 4.16
C GLU A 229 15.87 0.85 3.72
N LEU A 230 14.90 0.90 2.81
CA LEU A 230 14.38 2.16 2.28
C LEU A 230 13.63 2.98 3.34
N ALA A 231 12.89 2.31 4.23
CA ALA A 231 12.25 2.97 5.36
C ALA A 231 13.29 3.54 6.35
N ASN A 232 14.40 2.85 6.55
CA ASN A 232 15.46 3.27 7.46
C ASN A 232 16.33 4.41 6.90
N GLU A 233 16.24 4.72 5.61
CA GLU A 233 16.82 5.93 5.02
C GLU A 233 16.04 7.22 5.37
N ILE A 234 14.85 7.10 5.96
CA ILE A 234 13.96 8.23 6.29
C ILE A 234 13.73 8.24 7.81
N ASP A 235 14.37 9.20 8.48
CA ASP A 235 14.36 9.34 9.95
C ASP A 235 12.95 9.44 10.54
N GLU A 236 11.98 9.97 9.78
CA GLU A 236 10.60 10.12 10.22
C GLU A 236 9.79 8.81 10.24
N ILE A 237 10.28 7.73 9.64
CA ILE A 237 9.56 6.44 9.59
C ILE A 237 9.91 5.59 10.80
N ARG A 238 9.08 5.63 11.84
CA ARG A 238 9.26 4.84 13.07
C ARG A 238 8.36 3.60 13.09
N THR A 239 7.28 3.63 12.33
CA THR A 239 6.31 2.53 12.23
C THR A 239 6.08 2.06 10.80
N VAL A 240 6.21 0.75 10.56
CA VAL A 240 6.04 0.14 9.23
C VAL A 240 5.00 -0.97 9.29
N ALA A 241 3.99 -0.91 8.42
CA ALA A 241 2.99 -1.97 8.30
C ALA A 241 3.16 -2.76 7.00
N PHE A 242 3.47 -4.05 7.11
CA PHE A 242 3.56 -4.97 6.00
C PHE A 242 2.21 -5.64 5.72
N CYS A 243 1.73 -5.63 4.49
CA CYS A 243 0.69 -6.56 4.06
C CYS A 243 1.28 -7.98 3.85
N SER A 244 0.45 -9.01 3.73
CA SER A 244 0.89 -10.34 3.24
C SER A 244 1.35 -10.27 1.78
N ILE A 245 2.66 -10.06 1.56
CA ILE A 245 3.25 -9.96 0.21
C ILE A 245 3.13 -11.30 -0.53
N SER A 246 2.66 -11.24 -1.77
CA SER A 246 2.50 -12.36 -2.70
C SER A 246 1.51 -13.48 -2.33
N THR A 247 0.85 -13.48 -1.17
CA THR A 247 -0.03 -14.61 -0.76
C THR A 247 -1.40 -14.66 -1.44
N GLY A 248 -1.83 -13.55 -2.04
CA GLY A 248 -3.08 -13.43 -2.78
C GLY A 248 -2.92 -13.83 -4.26
N VAL A 249 -3.04 -12.83 -5.14
CA VAL A 249 -3.03 -13.01 -6.61
C VAL A 249 -1.73 -13.66 -7.11
N PHE A 250 -0.61 -13.47 -6.42
CA PHE A 250 0.69 -14.02 -6.83
C PHE A 250 0.95 -15.44 -6.31
N GLY A 251 0.05 -16.02 -5.52
CA GLY A 251 0.01 -17.45 -5.24
C GLY A 251 1.08 -18.00 -4.30
N PHE A 252 1.83 -17.17 -3.58
CA PHE A 252 2.84 -17.64 -2.63
C PHE A 252 2.17 -18.38 -1.45
N PRO A 253 2.62 -19.59 -1.08
CA PRO A 253 2.00 -20.34 0.02
C PRO A 253 2.04 -19.57 1.36
N LYS A 254 0.87 -19.38 1.99
CA LYS A 254 0.73 -18.61 3.24
C LYS A 254 1.63 -19.09 4.41
N PRO A 255 1.78 -20.41 4.68
CA PRO A 255 2.66 -20.87 5.77
C PRO A 255 4.13 -20.49 5.54
N GLU A 256 4.58 -20.58 4.29
CA GLU A 256 5.96 -20.24 3.92
C GLU A 256 6.18 -18.72 3.87
N ALA A 257 5.19 -17.97 3.37
CA ALA A 257 5.26 -16.51 3.30
C ALA A 257 5.31 -15.86 4.69
N SER A 258 4.44 -16.29 5.62
CA SER A 258 4.41 -15.77 6.99
C SER A 258 5.72 -16.07 7.74
N LYS A 259 6.24 -17.29 7.59
CA LYS A 259 7.55 -17.67 8.14
C LYS A 259 8.67 -16.78 7.60
N ILE A 260 8.76 -16.64 6.27
CA ILE A 260 9.78 -15.78 5.64
C ILE A 260 9.63 -14.33 6.11
N ALA A 261 8.42 -13.81 6.20
CA ALA A 261 8.14 -12.44 6.64
C ALA A 261 8.69 -12.18 8.05
N VAL A 262 8.26 -12.97 9.03
CA VAL A 262 8.65 -12.77 10.44
C VAL A 262 10.14 -13.01 10.63
N GLN A 263 10.69 -14.08 10.06
CA GLN A 263 12.12 -14.39 10.17
C GLN A 263 12.97 -13.28 9.58
N THR A 264 12.66 -12.83 8.37
CA THR A 264 13.45 -11.80 7.67
C THR A 264 13.41 -10.47 8.42
N VAL A 265 12.23 -10.04 8.88
CA VAL A 265 12.10 -8.78 9.63
C VAL A 265 12.85 -8.87 10.96
N ASN A 266 12.69 -9.97 11.71
CA ASN A 266 13.39 -10.18 12.97
C ASN A 266 14.91 -10.19 12.79
N GLU A 267 15.42 -10.93 11.82
CA GLU A 267 16.86 -10.98 11.50
C GLU A 267 17.40 -9.61 11.11
N TRP A 268 16.69 -8.87 10.26
CA TRP A 268 17.11 -7.55 9.81
C TRP A 268 17.21 -6.56 10.99
N LEU A 269 16.19 -6.51 11.86
CA LEU A 269 16.18 -5.64 13.03
C LEU A 269 17.29 -5.99 14.04
N ASN A 270 17.65 -7.27 14.17
CA ASN A 270 18.75 -7.69 15.04
C ASN A 270 20.15 -7.33 14.50
N THR A 271 20.27 -7.11 13.19
CA THR A 271 21.57 -6.99 12.51
C THR A 271 21.88 -5.57 12.01
N HIS A 272 20.89 -4.68 12.01
CA HIS A 272 21.03 -3.31 11.54
C HIS A 272 20.73 -2.30 12.64
N THR A 273 21.41 -1.16 12.62
CA THR A 273 20.98 -0.01 13.43
C THR A 273 19.75 0.61 12.79
N HIS A 274 18.70 0.79 13.58
CA HIS A 274 17.42 1.30 13.11
C HIS A 274 16.69 2.15 14.15
N HIS A 275 15.75 2.97 13.71
CA HIS A 275 14.88 3.79 14.57
C HIS A 275 13.45 3.27 14.68
N PHE A 276 13.15 2.10 14.12
CA PHE A 276 11.81 1.50 14.19
C PHE A 276 11.36 1.21 15.63
N GLU A 277 10.16 1.69 15.94
CA GLU A 277 9.46 1.47 17.20
C GLU A 277 8.45 0.33 17.08
N LYS A 278 7.80 0.18 15.93
CA LYS A 278 6.79 -0.86 15.71
C LYS A 278 6.77 -1.36 14.27
N ILE A 279 6.71 -2.68 14.09
CA ILE A 279 6.44 -3.35 12.82
C ILE A 279 5.11 -4.07 12.92
N ILE A 280 4.19 -3.74 12.02
CA ILE A 280 2.84 -4.30 11.98
C ILE A 280 2.79 -5.33 10.85
N PHE A 281 2.58 -6.59 11.18
CA PHE A 281 2.19 -7.61 10.22
C PHE A 281 0.68 -7.51 10.02
N ASN A 282 0.27 -6.81 8.97
CA ASN A 282 -1.12 -6.70 8.59
C ASN A 282 -1.54 -7.87 7.69
N VAL A 283 -2.63 -8.50 8.08
CA VAL A 283 -3.28 -9.58 7.34
C VAL A 283 -4.74 -9.23 7.07
N PHE A 284 -5.33 -9.80 6.02
CA PHE A 284 -6.75 -9.60 5.72
C PHE A 284 -7.56 -10.87 5.95
N SER A 285 -7.07 -12.02 5.47
CA SER A 285 -7.79 -13.30 5.57
C SER A 285 -7.52 -14.01 6.90
N ASP A 286 -8.49 -14.81 7.35
CA ASP A 286 -8.36 -15.64 8.55
C ASP A 286 -7.22 -16.65 8.41
N ASP A 287 -6.98 -17.21 7.21
CA ASP A 287 -5.86 -18.12 7.01
C ASP A 287 -4.52 -17.41 7.19
N ASP A 288 -4.35 -16.20 6.61
CA ASP A 288 -3.10 -15.45 6.79
C ASP A 288 -2.88 -15.15 8.29
N TYR A 289 -3.94 -14.72 9.00
CA TYR A 289 -3.86 -14.49 10.44
C TYR A 289 -3.45 -15.74 11.22
N THR A 290 -4.03 -16.89 10.88
CA THR A 290 -3.73 -18.19 11.50
C THR A 290 -2.27 -18.58 11.27
N GLU A 291 -1.76 -18.44 10.05
CA GLU A 291 -0.37 -18.78 9.74
C GLU A 291 0.63 -17.87 10.46
N TYR A 292 0.39 -16.55 10.50
CA TYR A 292 1.23 -15.64 11.28
C TYR A 292 1.19 -15.98 12.78
N LEU A 293 0.02 -16.31 13.32
CA LEU A 293 -0.12 -16.70 14.73
C LEU A 293 0.66 -17.98 15.03
N HIS A 294 0.61 -18.99 14.16
CA HIS A 294 1.41 -20.20 14.30
C HIS A 294 2.91 -19.91 14.31
N VAL A 295 3.38 -19.01 13.44
CA VAL A 295 4.80 -18.60 13.41
C VAL A 295 5.20 -17.94 14.72
N PHE A 296 4.38 -17.05 15.28
CA PHE A 296 4.72 -16.41 16.57
C PHE A 296 4.65 -17.34 17.78
N GLN A 297 3.93 -18.48 17.66
CA GLN A 297 3.80 -19.49 18.71
C GLN A 297 4.87 -20.59 18.64
N SER A 298 5.65 -20.66 17.56
CA SER A 298 6.73 -21.65 17.39
C SER A 298 8.02 -21.28 18.11
#